data_AF-A0A7M3Z5H4-F1
#
_entry.id   AF-A0A7M3Z5H4-F1
#
_cell.length_a   1.000
_cell.length_b   1.000
_cell.length_c   1.000
_cell.angle_alpha   90.00
_cell.angle_beta   90.00
_cell.angle_gamma   90.00
#
_symmetry.space_group_name_H-M   'P 1'
#
loop_
_entity.id
_entity.type
_entity.pdbx_description
1 polymer ?
#
loop_
_entity_poly.entity_id
_entity_poly.type
_entity_poly.pdbx_seq_one_letter_code
_entity_poly.pdbx_strand_id
1 'polypeptide(L)'
;KMNGQLALGHRLLGVNVRQVASSVVRSHFLPDLRGNLNAYGRQKVRCLKCAHSYRRMPLSGSCIQPKKETGRGLSRMGVAKAEGGLCNGNLALTVSEGAVRKYIEVMRFVMDHYGVDLYTRQNADWLASSADSLFNNDRAKQLSLSDFL
;
A
#
# COMPACT_ATOMS: atom_id res chain seq x y z
N LYS A 1 5.21 -13.83 14.13
CA LYS A 1 4.52 -15.15 14.05
C LYS A 1 5.17 -16.05 13.00
N MET A 2 5.22 -15.62 11.74
CA MET A 2 5.83 -16.38 10.62
C MET A 2 7.32 -16.76 10.81
N ASN A 3 8.18 -15.80 11.17
CA ASN A 3 9.60 -16.08 11.39
C ASN A 3 9.85 -17.14 12.47
N GLY A 4 8.98 -17.22 13.48
CA GLY A 4 9.06 -18.26 14.52
C GLY A 4 8.75 -19.66 13.98
N GLN A 5 7.78 -19.77 13.07
CA GLN A 5 7.43 -21.04 12.42
C GLN A 5 8.57 -21.54 11.52
N LEU A 6 9.18 -20.65 10.73
CA LEU A 6 10.31 -21.01 9.87
C LEU A 6 11.59 -21.31 10.69
N ALA A 7 11.84 -20.56 11.77
CA ALA A 7 12.96 -20.84 12.68
C ALA A 7 12.82 -22.19 13.39
N LEU A 8 11.60 -22.57 13.78
CA LEU A 8 11.31 -23.91 14.30
C LEU A 8 11.53 -24.99 13.24
N GLY A 9 11.03 -24.76 12.01
CA GLY A 9 11.24 -25.66 10.89
C GLY A 9 12.73 -25.94 10.64
N HIS A 10 13.61 -24.95 10.83
CA HIS A 10 15.05 -25.11 10.67
C HIS A 10 15.70 -25.99 11.74
N ARG A 11 15.09 -26.11 12.92
CA ARG A 11 15.57 -26.98 14.00
C ARG A 11 15.08 -28.42 13.85
N LEU A 12 14.01 -28.65 13.08
CA LEU A 12 13.39 -29.96 12.94
C LEU A 12 13.95 -30.73 11.74
N LEU A 13 14.47 -31.93 11.97
CA LEU A 13 15.01 -32.80 10.92
C LEU A 13 13.95 -33.25 9.90
N GLY A 14 12.70 -33.40 10.33
CA GLY A 14 11.60 -33.87 9.49
C GLY A 14 11.00 -32.81 8.55
N VAL A 15 11.51 -31.57 8.58
CA VAL A 15 10.92 -30.45 7.83
C VAL A 15 11.92 -29.89 6.84
N ASN A 16 11.59 -29.97 5.55
CA ASN A 16 12.35 -29.26 4.53
C ASN A 16 11.92 -27.78 4.50
N VAL A 17 12.70 -26.94 5.17
CA VAL A 17 12.43 -25.50 5.32
C VAL A 17 12.28 -24.79 3.97
N ARG A 18 13.09 -25.17 2.97
CA ARG A 18 13.06 -24.54 1.65
C ARG A 18 11.72 -24.77 0.94
N GLN A 19 11.16 -25.98 1.05
CA GLN A 19 9.85 -26.29 0.49
C GLN A 19 8.73 -25.56 1.24
N VAL A 20 8.79 -25.50 2.57
CA VAL A 20 7.82 -24.78 3.38
C VAL A 20 7.85 -23.28 3.07
N ALA A 21 9.04 -22.68 3.01
CA ALA A 21 9.22 -21.27 2.65
C ALA A 21 8.65 -20.98 1.26
N SER A 22 8.96 -21.83 0.27
CA SER A 22 8.43 -21.69 -1.10
C SER A 22 6.90 -21.77 -1.14
N SER A 23 6.32 -22.72 -0.40
CA SER A 23 4.87 -22.87 -0.27
C SER A 23 4.23 -21.61 0.32
N VAL A 24 4.77 -21.11 1.43
CA VAL A 24 4.24 -19.91 2.10
C VAL A 24 4.35 -18.66 1.22
N VAL A 25 5.46 -18.50 0.49
CA VAL A 25 5.61 -17.39 -0.47
C VAL A 25 4.52 -17.45 -1.54
N ARG A 26 4.25 -18.63 -2.10
CA ARG A 26 3.24 -18.80 -3.15
C ARG A 26 1.80 -18.68 -2.66
N SER A 27 1.49 -19.22 -1.49
CA SER A 27 0.11 -19.30 -0.98
C SER A 27 -0.33 -18.07 -0.19
N HIS A 28 0.62 -17.35 0.43
CA HIS A 28 0.30 -16.21 1.30
C HIS A 28 0.91 -14.90 0.79
N PHE A 29 2.24 -14.83 0.62
CA PHE A 29 2.90 -13.55 0.30
C PHE A 29 2.56 -13.02 -1.09
N LEU A 30 2.63 -13.83 -2.14
CA LEU A 30 2.34 -13.40 -3.50
C LEU A 30 0.88 -12.97 -3.70
N PRO A 31 -0.13 -13.72 -3.20
CA PRO A 31 -1.52 -13.27 -3.21
C PRO A 31 -1.75 -11.97 -2.43
N ASP A 32 -1.15 -11.82 -1.25
CA ASP A 32 -1.28 -10.61 -0.42
C ASP A 32 -0.68 -9.39 -1.13
N LEU A 33 0.52 -9.53 -1.69
CA LEU A 33 1.18 -8.45 -2.42
C LEU A 33 0.37 -8.04 -3.65
N ARG A 34 -0.14 -9.02 -4.42
CA ARG A 34 -1.04 -8.76 -5.55
C ARG A 34 -2.34 -8.09 -5.09
N GLY A 35 -2.90 -8.50 -3.95
CA GLY A 35 -4.07 -7.88 -3.35
C GLY A 35 -3.83 -6.43 -2.98
N ASN A 36 -2.71 -6.15 -2.33
CA ASN A 36 -2.30 -4.80 -1.93
C ASN A 36 -2.07 -3.89 -3.14
N LEU A 37 -1.40 -4.38 -4.19
CA LEU A 37 -1.20 -3.62 -5.44
C LEU A 37 -2.53 -3.31 -6.14
N ASN A 38 -3.44 -4.29 -6.23
CA ASN A 38 -4.77 -4.08 -6.78
C ASN A 38 -5.59 -3.08 -5.97
N ALA A 39 -5.49 -3.14 -4.64
CA ALA A 39 -6.15 -2.20 -3.73
C ALA A 39 -5.57 -0.79 -3.92
N TYR A 40 -4.25 -0.65 -3.99
CA TYR A 40 -3.59 0.64 -4.23
C TYR A 40 -4.01 1.26 -5.56
N GLY A 41 -4.08 0.48 -6.64
CA GLY A 41 -4.49 0.99 -7.96
C GLY A 41 -5.98 1.35 -8.07
N ARG A 42 -6.86 0.73 -7.27
CA ARG A 42 -8.32 0.95 -7.32
C ARG A 42 -8.89 1.72 -6.13
N GLN A 43 -8.03 2.21 -5.24
CA GLN A 43 -8.46 2.84 -4.00
C GLN A 43 -9.27 4.12 -4.21
N LYS A 44 -10.08 4.44 -3.20
CA LYS A 44 -10.75 5.73 -3.11
C LYS A 44 -9.83 6.74 -2.44
N VAL A 45 -9.96 8.00 -2.83
CA VAL A 45 -9.24 9.11 -2.21
C VAL A 45 -10.15 9.75 -1.18
N ARG A 46 -9.69 9.87 0.07
CA ARG A 46 -10.49 10.40 1.18
C ARG A 46 -10.04 11.81 1.54
N CYS A 47 -10.99 12.71 1.75
CA CYS A 47 -10.72 14.02 2.33
C CYS A 47 -10.46 13.91 3.84
N LEU A 48 -9.37 14.48 4.32
CA LEU A 48 -9.01 14.49 5.74
C LEU A 48 -9.91 15.39 6.60
N LYS A 49 -10.55 16.40 6.00
CA LYS A 49 -11.43 17.34 6.71
C LYS A 49 -12.88 16.85 6.80
N CYS A 50 -13.50 16.48 5.68
CA CYS A 50 -14.92 16.11 5.63
C CYS A 50 -15.18 14.61 5.50
N ALA A 51 -14.13 13.78 5.48
CA ALA A 51 -14.19 12.33 5.35
C ALA A 51 -14.86 11.80 4.07
N HIS A 52 -15.18 12.64 3.10
CA HIS A 52 -15.78 12.19 1.84
C HIS A 52 -14.80 11.39 0.99
N SER A 53 -15.29 10.31 0.40
CA SER A 53 -14.49 9.36 -0.38
C SER A 53 -14.80 9.50 -1.87
N TYR A 54 -13.81 9.92 -2.64
CA TYR A 54 -13.89 10.04 -4.10
C TYR A 54 -13.37 8.78 -4.77
N ARG A 55 -14.03 8.35 -5.86
CA ARG A 55 -13.54 7.26 -6.71
C ARG A 55 -12.32 7.66 -7.55
N ARG A 56 -12.18 8.95 -7.88
CA ARG A 56 -11.05 9.52 -8.64
C ARG A 56 -10.63 10.83 -7.99
N MET A 57 -9.35 11.18 -8.07
CA MET A 57 -8.85 12.45 -7.56
C MET A 57 -9.53 13.62 -8.31
N PRO A 58 -10.10 14.62 -7.62
CA PRO A 58 -10.51 15.88 -8.23
C PRO A 58 -9.33 16.57 -8.92
N LEU A 59 -9.56 17.18 -10.07
CA LEU A 59 -8.53 17.93 -10.82
C LEU A 59 -8.00 19.15 -10.07
N SER A 60 -8.78 19.68 -9.12
CA SER A 60 -8.36 20.76 -8.22
C SER A 60 -7.31 20.35 -7.20
N GLY A 61 -7.02 19.05 -7.04
CA GLY A 61 -6.10 18.52 -6.02
C GLY A 61 -6.63 18.63 -4.57
N SER A 62 -7.76 19.29 -4.37
CA SER A 62 -8.40 19.53 -3.07
C SER A 62 -9.86 19.06 -3.05
N CYS A 63 -10.42 18.90 -1.86
CA CYS A 63 -11.79 18.44 -1.71
C CYS A 63 -12.82 19.46 -2.22
N ILE A 64 -13.63 19.03 -3.20
CA ILE A 64 -14.72 19.78 -3.83
C ILE A 64 -16.10 19.58 -3.18
N GLN A 65 -16.19 18.91 -2.02
CA GLN A 65 -17.47 18.76 -1.33
C GLN A 65 -17.88 20.09 -0.69
N PRO A 66 -19.19 20.43 -0.66
CA PRO A 66 -19.69 21.56 0.11
C PRO A 66 -19.36 21.38 1.60
N LYS A 67 -19.05 22.48 2.29
CA LYS A 67 -18.86 22.46 3.75
C LYS A 67 -20.18 22.02 4.41
N LYS A 68 -20.13 20.91 5.13
CA LYS A 68 -21.20 20.53 6.07
C LYS A 68 -21.06 21.44 7.28
N GLU A 69 -21.85 22.49 7.38
CA GLU A 69 -21.90 23.30 8.60
C GLU A 69 -22.39 22.42 9.75
N THR A 70 -21.56 22.22 10.75
CA THR A 70 -21.92 21.50 11.98
C THR A 70 -22.77 22.40 12.86
N GLY A 71 -24.09 22.30 12.71
CA GLY A 71 -25.05 22.39 13.82
C GLY A 71 -25.16 23.69 14.61
N ARG A 72 -24.92 24.87 14.03
CA ARG A 72 -25.32 26.16 14.66
C ARG A 72 -26.35 26.89 13.79
N GLY A 73 -27.53 27.18 14.35
CA GLY A 73 -28.58 27.98 13.71
C GLY A 73 -29.59 27.19 12.85
N LEU A 74 -30.12 27.86 11.80
CA LEU A 74 -31.20 27.37 10.92
C LEU A 74 -30.90 26.05 10.18
N SER A 75 -29.65 25.55 10.23
CA SER A 75 -29.26 24.25 9.66
C SER A 75 -29.95 23.06 10.32
N ARG A 76 -30.53 23.21 11.53
CA ARG A 76 -31.41 22.20 12.17
C ARG A 76 -32.77 22.06 11.49
N MET A 77 -33.23 23.10 10.78
CA MET A 77 -34.49 23.11 10.01
C MET A 77 -34.29 22.72 8.53
N GLY A 78 -33.12 22.20 8.16
CA GLY A 78 -32.84 21.76 6.78
C GLY A 78 -32.57 22.90 5.80
N VAL A 79 -32.46 24.15 6.26
CA VAL A 79 -32.09 25.29 5.42
C VAL A 79 -30.57 25.30 5.23
N ALA A 80 -30.11 24.83 4.07
CA ALA A 80 -28.73 24.99 3.65
C ALA A 80 -28.50 26.45 3.21
N LYS A 81 -27.55 27.15 3.82
CA LYS A 81 -27.08 28.43 3.27
C LYS A 81 -26.47 28.18 1.89
N ALA A 82 -26.94 28.91 0.87
CA ALA A 82 -26.38 28.85 -0.49
C ALA A 82 -24.91 29.34 -0.55
N GLU A 83 -24.45 30.07 0.46
CA GLU A 83 -23.08 30.59 0.58
C GLU A 83 -22.11 29.64 1.31
N GLY A 84 -22.38 28.33 1.24
CA GLY A 84 -21.48 27.32 1.79
C GLY A 84 -20.27 27.09 0.88
N GLY A 85 -19.14 27.72 1.18
CA GLY A 85 -17.89 27.47 0.43
C GLY A 85 -17.47 25.99 0.39
N LEU A 86 -16.58 25.64 -0.54
CA LEU A 86 -16.03 24.29 -0.68
C LEU A 86 -15.17 23.91 0.53
N CYS A 87 -15.09 22.61 0.85
CA CYS A 87 -14.31 22.08 1.96
C CYS A 87 -12.81 22.44 1.85
N ASN A 88 -12.25 22.38 0.63
CA ASN A 88 -10.83 22.64 0.34
C ASN A 88 -9.89 21.90 1.31
N GLY A 89 -10.25 20.66 1.63
CA GLY A 89 -9.47 19.76 2.48
C GLY A 89 -8.45 18.98 1.68
N ASN A 90 -7.35 18.63 2.34
CA ASN A 90 -6.33 17.77 1.77
C ASN A 90 -6.90 16.37 1.55
N LEU A 91 -6.50 15.79 0.42
CA LEU A 91 -6.90 14.48 -0.03
C LEU A 91 -5.79 13.49 0.29
N ALA A 92 -6.15 12.34 0.85
CA ALA A 92 -5.22 11.28 1.20
C ALA A 92 -5.64 9.96 0.55
N LEU A 93 -4.64 9.17 0.15
CA LEU A 93 -4.83 7.78 -0.26
C LEU A 93 -5.16 6.92 0.97
N THR A 94 -6.05 5.95 0.81
CA THR A 94 -6.42 5.02 1.89
C THR A 94 -5.37 3.94 2.15
N VAL A 95 -4.65 3.57 1.11
CA VAL A 95 -3.54 2.61 1.10
C VAL A 95 -2.31 3.37 0.65
N SER A 96 -1.29 3.42 1.51
CA SER A 96 -0.03 4.09 1.22
C SER A 96 0.94 3.15 0.51
N GLU A 97 1.88 3.73 -0.24
CA GLU A 97 3.02 3.01 -0.82
C GLU A 97 3.83 2.26 0.24
N GLY A 98 4.10 2.91 1.39
CA GLY A 98 4.88 2.31 2.47
C GLY A 98 4.27 1.01 3.01
N ALA A 99 2.94 0.89 2.98
CA ALA A 99 2.28 -0.36 3.34
C ALA A 99 2.66 -1.49 2.38
N VAL A 100 2.75 -1.21 1.07
CA VAL A 100 3.15 -2.20 0.05
C VAL A 100 4.64 -2.54 0.14
N ARG A 101 5.51 -1.53 0.27
CA ARG A 101 6.98 -1.74 0.38
C ARG A 101 7.37 -2.64 1.55
N LYS A 102 6.74 -2.45 2.71
CA LYS A 102 6.98 -3.29 3.90
C LYS A 102 6.72 -4.78 3.62
N TYR A 103 5.74 -5.12 2.79
CA TYR A 103 5.48 -6.52 2.42
C TYR A 103 6.58 -7.10 1.53
N ILE A 104 7.09 -6.31 0.58
CA ILE A 104 8.18 -6.72 -0.32
C ILE A 104 9.45 -6.99 0.48
N GLU A 105 9.78 -6.13 1.45
CA GLU A 105 10.94 -6.29 2.34
C GLU A 105 10.87 -7.59 3.13
N VAL A 106 9.72 -7.88 3.75
CA VAL A 106 9.53 -9.13 4.53
C VAL A 106 9.63 -10.36 3.63
N MET A 107 9.05 -10.31 2.43
CA MET A 107 9.12 -11.41 1.45
C MET A 107 10.56 -11.69 1.03
N ARG A 108 11.34 -10.65 0.67
CA ARG A 108 12.76 -10.80 0.30
C ARG A 108 13.58 -11.38 1.44
N PHE A 109 13.39 -10.88 2.67
CA PHE A 109 14.07 -11.42 3.84
C PHE A 109 13.83 -12.93 4.01
N VAL A 110 12.58 -13.40 3.85
CA VAL A 110 12.26 -14.83 3.95
C VAL A 110 12.92 -15.63 2.82
N MET A 111 12.90 -15.12 1.60
CA MET A 111 13.50 -15.77 0.43
C MET A 111 15.02 -15.92 0.54
N ASP A 112 15.69 -14.91 1.08
CA ASP A 112 17.15 -14.89 1.22
C ASP A 112 17.62 -15.71 2.41
N HIS A 113 16.89 -15.66 3.54
CA HIS A 113 17.29 -16.36 4.75
C HIS A 113 16.99 -17.87 4.72
N TYR A 114 15.82 -18.26 4.19
CA TYR A 114 15.37 -19.66 4.22
C TYR A 114 15.49 -20.37 2.87
N GLY A 115 15.70 -19.61 1.79
CA GLY A 115 15.77 -20.13 0.43
C GLY A 115 14.40 -20.52 -0.13
N VAL A 116 14.24 -20.37 -1.44
CA VAL A 116 13.05 -20.80 -2.19
C VAL A 116 13.45 -21.46 -3.51
N ASP A 117 12.51 -22.11 -4.18
CA ASP A 117 12.71 -22.62 -5.53
C ASP A 117 12.92 -21.46 -6.55
N LEU A 118 13.50 -21.79 -7.70
CA LEU A 118 13.86 -20.80 -8.73
C LEU A 118 12.64 -20.06 -9.28
N TYR A 119 11.54 -20.78 -9.51
CA TYR A 119 10.31 -20.19 -10.06
C TYR A 119 9.69 -19.20 -9.08
N THR A 120 9.60 -19.56 -7.80
CA THR A 120 9.10 -18.69 -6.75
C THR A 120 9.98 -17.45 -6.59
N ARG A 121 11.30 -17.59 -6.69
CA ARG A 121 12.24 -16.46 -6.66
C ARG A 121 11.98 -15.50 -7.82
N GLN A 122 12.01 -16.00 -9.04
CA GLN A 122 11.79 -15.19 -10.25
C GLN A 122 10.43 -14.47 -10.23
N ASN A 123 9.37 -15.15 -9.80
CA ASN A 123 8.04 -14.57 -9.71
C ASN A 123 7.98 -13.43 -8.68
N ALA A 124 8.55 -13.65 -7.49
CA ALA A 124 8.63 -12.63 -6.45
C ALA A 124 9.48 -11.42 -6.90
N ASP A 125 10.61 -11.65 -7.56
CA ASP A 125 11.48 -10.60 -8.07
C ASP A 125 10.80 -9.77 -9.17
N TRP A 126 10.07 -10.43 -10.08
CA TRP A 126 9.29 -9.76 -11.12
C TRP A 126 8.18 -8.89 -10.53
N LEU A 127 7.47 -9.40 -9.52
CA LEU A 127 6.37 -8.67 -8.88
C LEU A 127 6.89 -7.50 -8.04
N ALA A 128 8.02 -7.67 -7.36
CA ALA A 128 8.71 -6.60 -6.64
C ALA A 128 9.19 -5.49 -7.60
N SER A 129 9.83 -5.86 -8.71
CA SER A 129 10.29 -4.91 -9.73
C SER A 129 9.13 -4.15 -10.38
N SER A 130 8.00 -4.84 -10.61
CA SER A 130 6.78 -4.21 -11.11
C SER A 130 6.20 -3.19 -10.12
N ALA A 131 6.24 -3.50 -8.82
CA ALA A 131 5.81 -2.58 -7.78
C ALA A 131 6.74 -1.36 -7.69
N ASP A 132 8.07 -1.56 -7.69
CA ASP A 132 9.03 -0.47 -7.65
C ASP A 132 8.91 0.47 -8.86
N SER A 133 8.68 -0.09 -10.06
CA SER A 133 8.41 0.70 -11.27
C SER A 133 7.14 1.55 -11.16
N LEU A 134 6.08 1.03 -10.52
CA LEU A 134 4.83 1.77 -10.33
C LEU A 134 4.99 2.96 -9.39
N PHE A 135 5.90 2.88 -8.41
CA PHE A 135 6.12 3.93 -7.42
C PHE A 135 7.28 4.87 -7.76
N ASN A 136 8.19 4.46 -8.64
CA ASN A 136 9.30 5.32 -9.07
C ASN A 136 8.77 6.51 -9.87
N ASN A 137 9.06 7.72 -9.37
CA ASN A 137 8.86 8.96 -10.11
C ASN A 137 10.20 9.43 -10.68
N ASP A 138 10.40 9.26 -11.99
CA ASP A 138 11.62 9.69 -12.69
C ASP A 138 11.89 11.21 -12.57
N ARG A 139 10.86 12.00 -12.26
CA ARG A 139 10.97 13.47 -12.07
C ARG A 139 11.49 13.89 -10.69
N ALA A 140 11.53 13.00 -9.72
CA ALA A 140 11.83 13.31 -8.31
C ALA A 140 12.85 12.33 -7.71
N LYS A 141 13.87 11.95 -8.48
CA LYS A 141 14.93 11.04 -8.02
C LYS A 141 15.90 11.81 -7.12
N GLN A 142 15.82 11.60 -5.82
CA GLN A 142 16.84 12.06 -4.87
C GLN A 142 18.10 11.23 -5.09
N LEU A 143 19.09 11.80 -5.76
CA LEU A 143 20.38 11.16 -5.97
C LEU A 143 21.26 11.35 -4.74
N SER A 144 21.89 10.28 -4.29
CA SER A 144 22.92 10.34 -3.27
C SER A 144 24.25 10.72 -3.91
N LEU A 145 25.15 11.36 -3.15
CA LEU A 145 26.50 11.69 -3.62
C LEU A 145 27.28 10.45 -4.11
N SER A 146 26.99 9.29 -3.54
CA SER A 146 27.53 7.98 -3.93
C SER A 146 27.04 7.47 -5.29
N ASP A 147 25.96 8.01 -5.85
CA ASP A 147 25.47 7.62 -7.18
C ASP A 147 26.28 8.29 -8.31
N PHE A 148 27.19 9.20 -7.97
CA PHE A 148 28.04 9.96 -8.91
C PHE A 148 29.53 9.60 -8.84
N LEU A 149 29.92 8.70 -7.93
CA LEU A 149 31.28 8.16 -7.79
C LEU A 149 31.35 6.75 -8.37
#